data_AF-U3JIQ0-F1
#
_entry.id   AF-U3JIQ0-F1
#
_cell.length_a   1.000
_cell.length_b   1.000
_cell.length_c   1.000
_cell.angle_alpha   90.00
_cell.angle_beta   90.00
_cell.angle_gamma   90.00
#
_symmetry.space_group_name_H-M   'P 1'
#
loop_
_entity.id
_entity.type
_entity.pdbx_description
1 polymer ?
#
loop_
_entity_poly.entity_id
_entity_poly.type
_entity_poly.pdbx_seq_one_letter_code
_entity_poly.pdbx_strand_id
1 'polypeptide(L)'
;MMKMLLDPMGGIVMTNDGNAILREIQVQHPAAKSMIEISRTQDEEVGDGTTSVIILAGEMLSVAEHFLEQQMHPTVIIWAYRKALDDMISILKKIGTPVDVNNKEMMLKIIKSAINTKAINRWSDLACSIALEAVKTVEFEENGRKEIDIKKYAKVEKIPGGFSEDSCVLRGIMVNKDVTHPRMRRLIRNPRIVLLDCSLEYKKGESQTDIEITREEDFARILQMEEEYIQQMCEDLIRVKPDLVITEKGVSDLAQHYLMRANITAIRRVRKTDNNRIARACGARIVSRTDELREEDVGTGARLFEVKKIGDEYFAFITDCKDPKACTIILRGASKEILAEVERNLQDAMQVCRNVLMDPQLVPGGGATEMAVSHALTERSKGMTGVEQWPYRAVAQALEVIPRTLIQNCGASTIRVLTSLRAKHTQEGSQTWGVNGETGALVDMKELGIWEPLAVKLQTYKTAVEILPIHCWRWIKVCSSKGYCVTSVSVSREKWVSLFPWRWESSPLLLSSSTTSLLQFSSFALMTSFRGTKRRVTTKASRLQHRRQPRSERLNRGGEEPAALTLTWGRDHCSYLVSRLSLEKFVSSRGGMENTLDMGKRQWLLVSLLWGTGSKLKVLFVSK
;
A
#
# COMPACT_ATOMS: atom_id res chain seq x y z
N MET A 1 1.08 22.82 -0.97
CA MET A 1 2.51 23.00 -1.36
C MET A 1 3.01 21.70 -1.97
N MET A 2 3.86 21.75 -2.99
CA MET A 2 4.57 20.56 -3.50
C MET A 2 5.82 20.29 -2.66
N LYS A 3 6.22 19.03 -2.52
CA LYS A 3 7.53 18.65 -1.98
C LYS A 3 8.41 18.10 -3.09
N MET A 4 9.69 18.46 -3.03
CA MET A 4 10.74 17.88 -3.87
C MET A 4 11.49 16.85 -3.05
N LEU A 5 11.63 15.66 -3.59
CA LEU A 5 12.39 14.54 -3.03
C LEU A 5 13.52 14.19 -3.99
N LEU A 6 14.65 13.78 -3.42
CA LEU A 6 15.82 13.33 -4.16
C LEU A 6 16.05 11.85 -3.84
N ASP A 7 15.90 11.01 -4.86
CA ASP A 7 16.11 9.57 -4.75
C ASP A 7 17.61 9.27 -4.54
N PRO A 8 17.98 8.16 -3.89
CA PRO A 8 19.39 7.76 -3.76
C PRO A 8 20.08 7.49 -5.11
N MET A 9 19.31 7.36 -6.21
CA MET A 9 19.83 7.22 -7.58
C MET A 9 19.91 8.56 -8.34
N GLY A 10 19.62 9.69 -7.69
CA GLY A 10 19.63 11.02 -8.31
C GLY A 10 18.37 11.40 -9.10
N GLY A 11 17.32 10.58 -9.05
CA GLY A 11 15.99 10.95 -9.53
C GLY A 11 15.39 12.07 -8.69
N ILE A 12 14.69 13.01 -9.33
CA ILE A 12 13.96 14.08 -8.64
C ILE A 12 12.47 13.77 -8.73
N VAL A 13 11.82 13.54 -7.58
CA VAL A 13 10.38 13.33 -7.51
C VAL A 13 9.74 14.58 -6.91
N MET A 14 8.98 15.30 -7.73
CA MET A 14 8.18 16.45 -7.30
C MET A 14 6.71 16.06 -7.26
N THR A 15 6.08 16.11 -6.09
CA THR A 15 4.65 15.78 -5.94
C THR A 15 4.04 16.44 -4.69
N ASN A 16 2.71 16.53 -4.67
CA ASN A 16 1.92 16.92 -3.49
C ASN A 16 1.26 15.72 -2.80
N ASP A 17 1.24 14.52 -3.41
CA ASP A 17 0.69 13.32 -2.79
C ASP A 17 1.55 12.85 -1.61
N GLY A 18 0.91 12.77 -0.43
CA GLY A 18 1.54 12.28 0.79
C GLY A 18 2.00 10.83 0.70
N ASN A 19 1.24 9.94 0.06
CA ASN A 19 1.59 8.53 0.00
C ASN A 19 2.78 8.27 -0.94
N ALA A 20 2.88 8.96 -2.07
CA ALA A 20 4.10 9.01 -2.88
C ALA A 20 5.29 9.53 -2.05
N ILE A 21 5.12 10.63 -1.30
CA ILE A 21 6.18 11.19 -0.46
C ILE A 21 6.69 10.20 0.59
N LEU A 22 5.79 9.50 1.26
CA LEU A 22 6.12 8.61 2.39
C LEU A 22 6.75 7.28 1.96
N ARG A 23 6.54 6.86 0.71
CA ARG A 23 7.17 5.66 0.13
C ARG A 23 8.68 5.85 -0.07
N GLU A 24 9.12 7.05 -0.45
CA GLU A 24 10.55 7.36 -0.65
C GLU A 24 11.28 7.71 0.65
N ILE A 25 10.58 8.10 1.72
CA ILE A 25 11.22 8.46 3.00
C ILE A 25 11.61 7.21 3.79
N GLN A 26 12.93 6.94 3.85
CA GLN A 26 13.48 5.84 4.66
C GLN A 26 13.54 6.20 6.15
N VAL A 27 12.56 5.75 6.95
CA VAL A 27 12.56 5.95 8.41
C VAL A 27 13.13 4.75 9.17
N GLN A 28 13.96 5.01 10.19
CA GLN A 28 14.57 3.96 11.02
C GLN A 28 13.63 3.43 12.11
N HIS A 29 12.87 4.31 12.76
CA HIS A 29 12.06 3.96 13.94
C HIS A 29 10.86 3.08 13.56
N PRO A 30 10.63 1.90 14.21
CA PRO A 30 9.60 0.95 13.80
C PRO A 30 8.19 1.55 13.82
N ALA A 31 7.86 2.39 14.79
CA ALA A 31 6.55 3.04 14.85
C ALA A 31 6.28 3.97 13.66
N ALA A 32 7.30 4.69 13.18
CA ALA A 32 7.13 5.53 12.00
C ALA A 32 7.00 4.68 10.72
N LYS A 33 7.59 3.48 10.67
CA LYS A 33 7.30 2.50 9.62
C LYS A 33 5.83 2.06 9.66
N SER A 34 5.28 1.77 10.85
CA SER A 34 3.85 1.43 10.97
C SER A 34 2.92 2.57 10.55
N MET A 35 3.28 3.85 10.77
CA MET A 35 2.53 4.98 10.22
C MET A 35 2.54 4.99 8.67
N ILE A 36 3.68 4.68 8.05
CA ILE A 36 3.82 4.59 6.58
C ILE A 36 3.06 3.38 6.02
N GLU A 37 3.10 2.24 6.71
CA GLU A 37 2.33 1.03 6.36
C GLU A 37 0.82 1.32 6.35
N ILE A 38 0.32 2.14 7.28
CA ILE A 38 -1.11 2.50 7.36
C ILE A 38 -1.50 3.56 6.33
N SER A 39 -0.60 4.49 5.99
CA SER A 39 -0.77 5.35 4.81
C SER A 39 -0.99 4.53 3.54
N ARG A 40 -0.25 3.43 3.40
CA ARG A 40 -0.37 2.53 2.25
C ARG A 40 -1.66 1.72 2.26
N THR A 41 -2.16 1.25 3.41
CA THR A 41 -3.48 0.58 3.44
C THR A 41 -4.63 1.55 3.17
N GLN A 42 -4.52 2.81 3.61
CA GLN A 42 -5.50 3.87 3.29
C GLN A 42 -5.56 4.13 1.76
N ASP A 43 -4.40 4.25 1.12
CA ASP A 43 -4.24 4.40 -0.34
C ASP A 43 -4.84 3.22 -1.12
N GLU A 44 -4.60 1.99 -0.68
CA GLU A 44 -5.13 0.80 -1.35
C GLU A 44 -6.64 0.61 -1.17
N GLU A 45 -7.21 1.01 -0.02
CA GLU A 45 -8.65 0.87 0.27
C GLU A 45 -9.52 1.97 -0.32
N VAL A 46 -9.17 3.25 -0.10
CA VAL A 46 -10.02 4.40 -0.49
C VAL A 46 -9.29 5.48 -1.30
N GLY A 47 -7.98 5.36 -1.51
CA GLY A 47 -7.14 6.25 -2.34
C GLY A 47 -6.82 7.57 -1.67
N ASP A 48 -7.85 8.28 -1.19
CA ASP A 48 -7.72 9.60 -0.58
C ASP A 48 -7.61 9.56 0.96
N GLY A 49 -7.22 10.67 1.56
CA GLY A 49 -7.09 10.85 3.00
C GLY A 49 -5.80 10.29 3.60
N THR A 50 -4.85 9.84 2.77
CA THR A 50 -3.54 9.28 3.20
C THR A 50 -2.77 10.24 4.12
N THR A 51 -2.73 11.52 3.76
CA THR A 51 -2.16 12.59 4.60
C THR A 51 -2.98 12.82 5.88
N SER A 52 -4.30 12.88 5.77
CA SER A 52 -5.22 13.15 6.87
C SER A 52 -5.12 12.10 7.99
N VAL A 53 -4.98 10.81 7.65
CA VAL A 53 -4.77 9.73 8.64
C VAL A 53 -3.55 10.00 9.52
N ILE A 54 -2.43 10.39 8.90
CA ILE A 54 -1.15 10.56 9.59
C ILE A 54 -1.16 11.80 10.48
N ILE A 55 -1.77 12.89 9.99
CA ILE A 55 -1.91 14.14 10.75
C ILE A 55 -2.82 13.90 11.96
N LEU A 56 -3.97 13.24 11.77
CA LEU A 56 -4.90 12.90 12.86
C LEU A 56 -4.25 11.96 13.88
N ALA A 57 -3.62 10.88 13.45
CA ALA A 57 -2.96 9.93 14.34
C ALA A 57 -1.78 10.58 15.10
N GLY A 58 -1.04 11.49 14.46
CA GLY A 58 0.02 12.27 15.08
C GLY A 58 -0.50 13.21 16.18
N GLU A 59 -1.55 13.99 15.90
CA GLU A 59 -2.18 14.88 16.91
C GLU A 59 -2.80 14.05 18.05
N MET A 60 -3.51 12.95 17.74
CA MET A 60 -4.08 12.05 18.74
C MET A 60 -3.01 11.46 19.68
N LEU A 61 -1.85 11.06 19.14
CA LEU A 61 -0.71 10.60 19.94
C LEU A 61 -0.12 11.73 20.82
N SER A 62 0.00 12.94 20.27
CA SER A 62 0.52 14.10 21.02
C SER A 62 -0.40 14.52 22.17
N VAL A 63 -1.72 14.55 21.96
CA VAL A 63 -2.68 14.85 23.02
C VAL A 63 -2.77 13.70 24.04
N ALA A 64 -2.53 12.45 23.63
CA ALA A 64 -2.46 11.31 24.55
C ALA A 64 -1.24 11.36 25.49
N GLU A 65 -0.12 11.98 25.10
CA GLU A 65 1.11 12.07 25.91
C GLU A 65 0.84 12.73 27.28
N HIS A 66 0.05 13.80 27.31
CA HIS A 66 -0.28 14.50 28.55
C HIS A 66 -0.96 13.62 29.60
N PHE A 67 -1.76 12.64 29.18
CA PHE A 67 -2.40 11.68 30.09
C PHE A 67 -1.45 10.60 30.60
N LEU A 68 -0.40 10.29 29.85
CA LEU A 68 0.67 9.41 30.29
C LEU A 68 1.58 10.12 31.32
N GLU A 69 1.83 11.43 31.15
CA GLU A 69 2.48 12.26 32.17
C GLU A 69 1.68 12.28 33.49
N GLN A 70 0.34 12.33 33.40
CA GLN A 70 -0.58 12.21 34.54
C GLN A 70 -0.67 10.78 35.13
N GLN A 71 0.15 9.83 34.66
CA GLN A 71 0.20 8.43 35.11
C GLN A 71 -1.10 7.63 34.90
N MET A 72 -1.95 8.04 33.94
CA MET A 72 -3.13 7.24 33.59
C MET A 72 -2.72 5.97 32.83
N HIS A 73 -3.31 4.83 33.21
CA HIS A 73 -2.97 3.55 32.59
C HIS A 73 -3.39 3.52 31.10
N PRO A 74 -2.51 3.13 30.15
CA PRO A 74 -2.80 3.23 28.71
C PRO A 74 -4.09 2.55 28.25
N THR A 75 -4.52 1.46 28.92
CA THR A 75 -5.79 0.79 28.63
C THR A 75 -7.01 1.71 28.77
N VAL A 76 -7.01 2.65 29.72
CA VAL A 76 -8.12 3.59 29.93
C VAL A 76 -8.20 4.57 28.76
N ILE A 77 -7.06 5.06 28.30
CA ILE A 77 -6.94 5.95 27.12
C ILE A 77 -7.45 5.22 25.88
N ILE A 78 -6.95 4.00 25.61
CA ILE A 78 -7.36 3.18 24.45
C ILE A 78 -8.88 2.92 24.47
N TRP A 79 -9.46 2.61 25.63
CA TRP A 79 -10.88 2.32 25.75
C TRP A 79 -11.74 3.57 25.49
N ALA A 80 -11.35 4.72 26.06
CA ALA A 80 -12.01 6.00 25.80
C ALA A 80 -11.94 6.41 24.31
N TYR A 81 -10.82 6.15 23.64
CA TYR A 81 -10.66 6.45 22.21
C TYR A 81 -11.48 5.51 21.31
N ARG A 82 -11.63 4.23 21.68
CA ARG A 82 -12.56 3.31 20.99
C ARG A 82 -14.02 3.77 21.12
N LYS A 83 -14.43 4.15 22.33
CA LYS A 83 -15.76 4.73 22.59
C LYS A 83 -15.99 6.02 21.78
N ALA A 84 -14.98 6.87 21.68
CA ALA A 84 -15.02 8.05 20.80
C ALA A 84 -15.18 7.66 19.32
N LEU A 85 -14.48 6.62 18.83
CA LEU A 85 -14.61 6.14 17.44
C LEU A 85 -16.02 5.63 17.11
N ASP A 86 -16.64 4.85 18.00
CA ASP A 86 -18.02 4.37 17.79
C ASP A 86 -19.00 5.56 17.72
N ASP A 87 -18.82 6.53 18.61
CA ASP A 87 -19.57 7.79 18.59
C ASP A 87 -19.33 8.60 17.30
N MET A 88 -18.07 8.75 16.85
CA MET A 88 -17.71 9.43 15.60
C MET A 88 -18.42 8.81 14.39
N ILE A 89 -18.37 7.48 14.25
CA ILE A 89 -19.04 6.75 13.16
C ILE A 89 -20.56 6.99 13.21
N SER A 90 -21.16 7.03 14.41
CA SER A 90 -22.59 7.33 14.59
C SER A 90 -22.98 8.74 14.19
N ILE A 91 -22.08 9.72 14.38
CA ILE A 91 -22.31 11.14 14.05
C ILE A 91 -22.12 11.36 12.55
N LEU A 92 -21.06 10.79 11.98
CA LEU A 92 -20.72 10.94 10.57
C LEU A 92 -21.86 10.46 9.65
N LYS A 93 -22.47 9.31 9.98
CA LYS A 93 -23.64 8.76 9.27
C LYS A 93 -24.90 9.63 9.36
N LYS A 94 -25.00 10.54 10.33
CA LYS A 94 -26.12 11.51 10.45
C LYS A 94 -25.88 12.78 9.64
N ILE A 95 -24.61 13.16 9.46
CA ILE A 95 -24.18 14.30 8.63
C ILE A 95 -24.24 13.92 7.13
N GLY A 96 -24.07 12.63 6.81
CA GLY A 96 -24.07 12.09 5.45
C GLY A 96 -25.32 12.44 4.64
N THR A 97 -25.15 13.20 3.56
CA THR A 97 -26.21 13.49 2.59
C THR A 97 -26.23 12.41 1.49
N PRO A 98 -27.39 11.79 1.17
CA PRO A 98 -27.48 10.78 0.12
C PRO A 98 -27.35 11.40 -1.27
N VAL A 99 -26.88 10.61 -2.25
CA VAL A 99 -26.56 11.06 -3.61
C VAL A 99 -27.08 10.12 -4.71
N ASP A 100 -27.63 10.71 -5.77
CA ASP A 100 -28.09 9.98 -6.95
C ASP A 100 -26.94 9.58 -7.89
N VAL A 101 -26.44 8.36 -7.72
CA VAL A 101 -25.36 7.72 -8.50
C VAL A 101 -25.60 7.73 -10.03
N ASN A 102 -26.87 7.75 -10.44
CA ASN A 102 -27.26 7.80 -11.85
C ASN A 102 -27.04 9.18 -12.49
N ASN A 103 -27.02 10.26 -11.70
CA ASN A 103 -26.84 11.61 -12.20
C ASN A 103 -25.36 11.89 -12.53
N LYS A 104 -25.02 11.87 -13.83
CA LYS A 104 -23.66 12.13 -14.31
C LYS A 104 -23.13 13.50 -13.90
N GLU A 105 -23.94 14.55 -13.90
CA GLU A 105 -23.49 15.91 -13.56
C GLU A 105 -23.11 16.02 -12.08
N MET A 106 -23.88 15.37 -11.21
CA MET A 106 -23.59 15.33 -9.78
C MET A 106 -22.30 14.55 -9.51
N MET A 107 -22.12 13.38 -10.15
CA MET A 107 -20.88 12.61 -10.10
C MET A 107 -19.67 13.43 -10.58
N LEU A 108 -19.78 14.14 -11.72
CA LEU A 108 -18.69 14.98 -12.23
C LEU A 108 -18.31 16.10 -11.24
N LYS A 109 -19.27 16.72 -10.54
CA LYS A 109 -18.97 17.73 -9.50
C LYS A 109 -18.17 17.13 -8.33
N ILE A 110 -18.51 15.91 -7.90
CA ILE A 110 -17.83 15.21 -6.78
C ILE A 110 -16.42 14.77 -7.17
N ILE A 111 -16.22 14.29 -8.40
CA ILE A 111 -14.88 13.93 -8.88
C ILE A 111 -14.01 15.18 -9.03
N LYS A 112 -14.62 16.28 -9.51
CA LYS A 112 -13.94 17.58 -9.66
C LYS A 112 -13.51 18.18 -8.32
N SER A 113 -14.27 18.03 -7.23
CA SER A 113 -13.83 18.51 -5.91
C SER A 113 -12.54 17.81 -5.44
N ALA A 114 -12.38 16.51 -5.70
CA ALA A 114 -11.15 15.78 -5.39
C ALA A 114 -9.95 16.22 -6.28
N ILE A 115 -10.16 16.36 -7.60
CA ILE A 115 -9.08 16.71 -8.54
C ILE A 115 -8.62 18.17 -8.39
N ASN A 116 -9.51 19.11 -8.08
CA ASN A 116 -9.21 20.55 -8.01
C ASN A 116 -8.07 20.94 -7.04
N THR A 117 -7.73 20.07 -6.09
CA THR A 117 -6.63 20.28 -5.13
C THR A 117 -5.23 20.11 -5.74
N LYS A 118 -5.14 19.71 -7.02
CA LYS A 118 -3.92 19.28 -7.69
C LYS A 118 -3.63 20.11 -8.94
N ALA A 119 -2.41 19.99 -9.50
CA ALA A 119 -1.92 20.86 -10.57
C ALA A 119 -2.64 20.71 -11.94
N ILE A 120 -3.65 19.84 -12.06
CA ILE A 120 -4.27 19.43 -13.33
C ILE A 120 -5.66 20.09 -13.54
N ASN A 121 -5.83 21.34 -13.09
CA ASN A 121 -7.12 22.03 -13.24
C ASN A 121 -7.56 22.21 -14.71
N ARG A 122 -6.62 22.28 -15.66
CA ARG A 122 -6.92 22.43 -17.11
C ARG A 122 -7.47 21.17 -17.79
N TRP A 123 -7.18 19.97 -17.28
CA TRP A 123 -7.72 18.71 -17.84
C TRP A 123 -8.67 18.00 -16.86
N SER A 124 -9.08 18.69 -15.79
CA SER A 124 -9.94 18.15 -14.74
C SER A 124 -11.23 17.53 -15.31
N ASP A 125 -11.90 18.21 -16.23
CA ASP A 125 -13.17 17.76 -16.81
C ASP A 125 -13.03 16.50 -17.68
N LEU A 126 -11.94 16.39 -18.44
CA LEU A 126 -11.62 15.20 -19.22
C LEU A 126 -11.18 14.03 -18.32
N ALA A 127 -10.39 14.29 -17.27
CA ALA A 127 -10.05 13.28 -16.28
C ALA A 127 -11.29 12.77 -15.51
N CYS A 128 -12.24 13.64 -15.19
CA CYS A 128 -13.51 13.27 -14.55
C CYS A 128 -14.37 12.37 -15.45
N SER A 129 -14.48 12.68 -16.75
CA SER A 129 -15.25 11.86 -17.69
C SER A 129 -14.61 10.47 -17.91
N ILE A 130 -13.28 10.43 -18.05
CA ILE A 130 -12.50 9.18 -18.14
C ILE A 130 -12.67 8.33 -16.89
N ALA A 131 -12.54 8.91 -15.69
CA ALA A 131 -12.70 8.17 -14.44
C ALA A 131 -14.12 7.60 -14.30
N LEU A 132 -15.14 8.40 -14.60
CA LEU A 132 -16.55 7.97 -14.53
C LEU A 132 -16.86 6.86 -15.54
N GLU A 133 -16.40 6.95 -16.78
CA GLU A 133 -16.61 5.89 -17.78
C GLU A 133 -15.83 4.61 -17.43
N ALA A 134 -14.57 4.72 -17.01
CA ALA A 134 -13.77 3.56 -16.63
C ALA A 134 -14.38 2.80 -15.45
N VAL A 135 -14.84 3.50 -14.41
CA VAL A 135 -15.40 2.85 -13.23
C VAL A 135 -16.78 2.25 -13.50
N LYS A 136 -17.64 2.90 -14.31
CA LYS A 136 -18.90 2.29 -14.78
C LYS A 136 -18.69 1.13 -15.76
N THR A 137 -17.55 1.05 -16.42
CA THR A 137 -17.17 -0.09 -17.28
C THR A 137 -16.71 -1.28 -16.44
N VAL A 138 -15.96 -1.04 -15.36
CA VAL A 138 -15.45 -2.07 -14.44
C VAL A 138 -16.49 -2.51 -13.38
N GLU A 139 -17.62 -1.81 -13.28
CA GLU A 139 -18.72 -2.15 -12.38
C GLU A 139 -19.25 -3.56 -12.66
N PHE A 140 -19.30 -4.39 -11.61
CA PHE A 140 -19.77 -5.77 -11.71
C PHE A 140 -20.77 -6.06 -10.59
N GLU A 141 -21.95 -6.54 -10.97
CA GLU A 141 -22.98 -6.96 -10.02
C GLU A 141 -23.01 -8.48 -9.91
N GLU A 142 -22.69 -9.01 -8.73
CA GLU A 142 -22.77 -10.43 -8.43
C GLU A 142 -23.66 -10.63 -7.19
N ASN A 143 -24.75 -11.39 -7.34
CA ASN A 143 -25.71 -11.69 -6.28
C ASN A 143 -26.27 -10.45 -5.54
N GLY A 144 -26.51 -9.35 -6.27
CA GLY A 144 -27.04 -8.10 -5.71
C GLY A 144 -26.01 -7.25 -4.93
N ARG A 145 -24.72 -7.64 -4.94
CA ARG A 145 -23.62 -6.80 -4.47
C ARG A 145 -22.86 -6.24 -5.66
N LYS A 146 -22.67 -4.92 -5.67
CA LYS A 146 -21.75 -4.23 -6.58
C LYS A 146 -20.33 -4.46 -6.08
N GLU A 147 -19.47 -5.06 -6.89
CA GLU A 147 -18.03 -5.11 -6.66
C GLU A 147 -17.31 -4.32 -7.75
N ILE A 148 -16.37 -3.46 -7.35
CA ILE A 148 -15.64 -2.55 -8.22
C ILE A 148 -14.17 -2.65 -7.86
N ASP A 149 -13.36 -3.14 -8.80
CA ASP A 149 -12.01 -3.65 -8.52
C ASP A 149 -11.00 -3.01 -9.50
N ILE A 150 -10.88 -1.68 -9.38
CA ILE A 150 -10.15 -0.78 -10.30
C ILE A 150 -8.71 -1.26 -10.53
N LYS A 151 -7.97 -1.52 -9.45
CA LYS A 151 -6.55 -1.92 -9.47
C LYS A 151 -6.25 -3.15 -10.35
N LYS A 152 -7.23 -4.06 -10.48
CA LYS A 152 -7.09 -5.26 -11.32
C LYS A 152 -7.58 -5.01 -12.74
N TYR A 153 -8.76 -4.40 -12.93
CA TYR A 153 -9.47 -4.42 -14.22
C TYR A 153 -9.44 -3.10 -15.01
N ALA A 154 -9.15 -1.96 -14.38
CA ALA A 154 -8.79 -0.73 -15.08
C ALA A 154 -7.26 -0.70 -15.28
N LYS A 155 -6.81 -0.98 -16.50
CA LYS A 155 -5.40 -0.81 -16.89
C LYS A 155 -5.18 0.63 -17.35
N VAL A 156 -4.19 1.33 -16.82
CA VAL A 156 -3.73 2.60 -17.38
C VAL A 156 -2.49 2.32 -18.23
N GLU A 157 -2.50 2.70 -19.51
CA GLU A 157 -1.31 2.68 -20.35
C GLU A 157 -0.92 4.12 -20.72
N LYS A 158 0.33 4.49 -20.43
CA LYS A 158 0.90 5.80 -20.71
C LYS A 158 1.66 5.74 -22.03
N ILE A 159 1.12 6.41 -23.06
CA ILE A 159 1.78 6.55 -24.36
C ILE A 159 2.37 7.98 -24.43
N PRO A 160 3.70 8.15 -24.53
CA PRO A 160 4.30 9.47 -24.68
C PRO A 160 3.98 10.07 -26.05
N GLY A 161 3.74 11.38 -26.08
CA GLY A 161 3.35 12.12 -27.28
C GLY A 161 1.83 12.17 -27.52
N GLY A 162 1.43 12.82 -28.61
CA GLY A 162 0.05 13.21 -28.86
C GLY A 162 -0.41 14.40 -27.99
N PHE A 163 -1.68 14.77 -28.14
CA PHE A 163 -2.34 15.74 -27.28
C PHE A 163 -3.07 15.02 -26.15
N SER A 164 -3.31 15.72 -25.04
CA SER A 164 -3.93 15.09 -23.88
C SER A 164 -5.45 14.94 -24.01
N GLU A 165 -6.05 15.74 -24.89
CA GLU A 165 -7.42 15.58 -25.40
C GLU A 165 -7.62 14.25 -26.14
N ASP A 166 -6.53 13.67 -26.66
CA ASP A 166 -6.56 12.35 -27.30
C ASP A 166 -6.62 11.17 -26.29
N SER A 167 -6.62 11.44 -24.98
CA SER A 167 -6.71 10.40 -23.96
C SER A 167 -8.14 9.86 -23.88
N CYS A 168 -8.30 8.54 -23.91
CA CYS A 168 -9.62 7.92 -24.00
C CYS A 168 -9.73 6.64 -23.17
N VAL A 169 -10.97 6.32 -22.75
CA VAL A 169 -11.30 5.01 -22.17
C VAL A 169 -11.62 4.05 -23.32
N LEU A 170 -10.88 2.96 -23.40
CA LEU A 170 -11.13 1.91 -24.36
C LEU A 170 -11.94 0.79 -23.68
N ARG A 171 -13.15 0.54 -24.20
CA ARG A 171 -14.07 -0.53 -23.75
C ARG A 171 -13.60 -1.90 -24.24
N GLY A 172 -12.54 -2.37 -23.60
CA GLY A 172 -11.75 -3.52 -24.00
C GLY A 172 -10.30 -3.34 -23.56
N ILE A 173 -9.37 -4.03 -24.21
CA ILE A 173 -7.99 -4.13 -23.74
C ILE A 173 -6.97 -3.81 -24.83
N MET A 174 -5.95 -3.05 -24.44
CA MET A 174 -4.78 -2.77 -25.26
C MET A 174 -3.56 -3.52 -24.75
N VAL A 175 -2.86 -4.20 -25.67
CA VAL A 175 -1.64 -4.96 -25.40
C VAL A 175 -0.51 -4.40 -26.29
N ASN A 176 0.62 -4.04 -25.68
CA ASN A 176 1.82 -3.61 -26.39
C ASN A 176 2.58 -4.83 -26.95
N LYS A 177 2.01 -5.44 -28.00
CA LYS A 177 2.54 -6.56 -28.79
C LYS A 177 1.97 -6.48 -30.21
N ASP A 178 2.82 -6.71 -31.22
CA ASP A 178 2.39 -7.01 -32.59
C ASP A 178 2.04 -8.51 -32.72
N VAL A 179 1.42 -8.85 -33.85
CA VAL A 179 1.26 -10.22 -34.34
C VAL A 179 2.63 -10.87 -34.57
N THR A 180 2.75 -12.18 -34.38
CA THR A 180 4.04 -12.87 -34.53
C THR A 180 4.58 -12.91 -35.96
N HIS A 181 3.71 -13.04 -36.96
CA HIS A 181 4.09 -13.20 -38.37
C HIS A 181 3.40 -12.14 -39.27
N PRO A 182 4.11 -11.43 -40.16
CA PRO A 182 3.58 -10.25 -40.88
C PRO A 182 2.42 -10.54 -41.84
N ARG A 183 2.30 -11.78 -42.36
CA ARG A 183 1.18 -12.22 -43.23
C ARG A 183 -0.09 -12.63 -42.46
N MET A 184 -0.10 -12.63 -41.13
CA MET A 184 -1.31 -12.93 -40.34
C MET A 184 -2.31 -11.75 -40.35
N ARG A 185 -3.57 -12.02 -39.98
CA ARG A 185 -4.66 -11.02 -40.04
C ARG A 185 -4.49 -9.96 -38.95
N ARG A 186 -4.21 -8.72 -39.34
CA ARG A 186 -4.15 -7.56 -38.43
C ARG A 186 -5.51 -6.94 -38.05
N LEU A 187 -6.58 -7.32 -38.75
CA LEU A 187 -7.95 -6.87 -38.52
C LEU A 187 -8.89 -8.07 -38.57
N ILE A 188 -9.66 -8.29 -37.49
CA ILE A 188 -10.64 -9.38 -37.39
C ILE A 188 -11.92 -8.83 -36.76
N ARG A 189 -13.05 -9.07 -37.44
CA ARG A 189 -14.40 -8.76 -36.92
C ARG A 189 -14.95 -10.00 -36.22
N ASN A 190 -15.52 -9.82 -35.03
CA ASN A 190 -16.02 -10.87 -34.12
C ASN A 190 -14.99 -12.00 -33.89
N PRO A 191 -13.76 -11.70 -33.45
CA PRO A 191 -12.72 -12.71 -33.24
C PRO A 191 -13.15 -13.76 -32.21
N ARG A 192 -12.96 -15.05 -32.55
CA ARG A 192 -12.97 -16.15 -31.58
C ARG A 192 -11.62 -16.22 -30.88
N ILE A 193 -11.58 -15.96 -29.57
CA ILE A 193 -10.36 -15.78 -28.79
C ILE A 193 -10.12 -16.99 -27.88
N VAL A 194 -8.91 -17.57 -27.95
CA VAL A 194 -8.42 -18.61 -27.03
C VAL A 194 -7.21 -18.08 -26.24
N LEU A 195 -7.21 -18.32 -24.93
CA LEU A 195 -6.19 -17.83 -24.00
C LEU A 195 -5.42 -19.01 -23.40
N LEU A 196 -4.09 -18.99 -23.54
CA LEU A 196 -3.21 -20.09 -23.13
C LEU A 196 -2.15 -19.62 -22.13
N ASP A 197 -1.94 -20.41 -21.06
CA ASP A 197 -0.77 -20.29 -20.17
C ASP A 197 0.44 -21.06 -20.75
N CYS A 198 0.20 -22.07 -21.60
CA CYS A 198 1.26 -22.86 -22.23
C CYS A 198 2.04 -22.10 -23.33
N SER A 199 3.30 -22.50 -23.52
CA SER A 199 4.07 -22.24 -24.73
C SER A 199 3.61 -23.12 -25.87
N LEU A 200 3.61 -22.57 -27.08
CA LEU A 200 3.47 -23.31 -28.35
C LEU A 200 4.88 -23.57 -28.91
N GLU A 201 5.67 -24.29 -28.11
CA GLU A 201 7.08 -24.60 -28.30
C GLU A 201 7.31 -26.03 -27.80
N TYR A 202 8.28 -26.76 -28.36
CA TYR A 202 8.59 -28.11 -27.91
C TYR A 202 8.97 -28.13 -26.43
N LYS A 203 8.34 -29.03 -25.66
CA LYS A 203 8.59 -29.20 -24.23
C LYS A 203 9.44 -30.43 -24.01
N LYS A 204 10.53 -30.26 -23.26
CA LYS A 204 11.28 -31.40 -22.72
C LYS A 204 10.45 -32.09 -21.63
N GLY A 205 10.64 -33.40 -21.48
CA GLY A 205 10.03 -34.14 -20.38
C GLY A 205 10.49 -33.61 -19.02
N GLU A 206 9.63 -33.71 -18.00
CA GLU A 206 10.00 -33.36 -16.62
C GLU A 206 10.93 -34.41 -15.99
N SER A 207 10.79 -35.67 -16.43
CA SER A 207 11.74 -36.75 -16.12
C SER A 207 13.06 -36.56 -16.88
N GLN A 208 14.14 -37.14 -16.35
CA GLN A 208 15.42 -37.20 -17.07
C GLN A 208 15.26 -38.06 -18.34
N THR A 209 15.20 -37.39 -19.49
CA THR A 209 15.19 -38.02 -20.82
C THR A 209 16.57 -37.88 -21.45
N ASP A 210 17.42 -38.89 -21.23
CA ASP A 210 18.72 -38.97 -21.89
C ASP A 210 18.51 -39.47 -23.33
N ILE A 211 19.07 -38.73 -24.29
CA ILE A 211 18.97 -39.04 -25.73
C ILE A 211 20.37 -39.42 -26.22
N GLU A 212 20.60 -40.72 -26.39
CA GLU A 212 21.83 -41.26 -26.97
C GLU A 212 21.72 -41.24 -28.50
N ILE A 213 22.58 -40.45 -29.14
CA ILE A 213 22.62 -40.30 -30.61
C ILE A 213 23.82 -41.09 -31.11
N THR A 214 23.57 -42.15 -31.89
CA THR A 214 24.64 -43.06 -32.37
C THR A 214 24.74 -43.14 -33.89
N ARG A 215 23.61 -42.97 -34.61
CA ARG A 215 23.54 -42.92 -36.07
C ARG A 215 23.20 -41.50 -36.51
N GLU A 216 23.67 -41.11 -37.69
CA GLU A 216 23.34 -39.81 -38.30
C GLU A 216 21.82 -39.65 -38.54
N GLU A 217 21.15 -40.76 -38.90
CA GLU A 217 19.69 -40.83 -39.07
C GLU A 217 18.90 -40.49 -37.79
N ASP A 218 19.50 -40.66 -36.60
CA ASP A 218 18.84 -40.39 -35.33
C ASP A 218 18.58 -38.88 -35.15
N PHE A 219 19.49 -38.02 -35.64
CA PHE A 219 19.28 -36.56 -35.65
C PHE A 219 18.06 -36.16 -36.46
N ALA A 220 17.87 -36.75 -37.65
CA ALA A 220 16.72 -36.46 -38.50
C ALA A 220 15.39 -36.88 -37.83
N ARG A 221 15.38 -38.03 -37.14
CA ARG A 221 14.21 -38.51 -36.40
C ARG A 221 13.85 -37.60 -35.21
N ILE A 222 14.84 -37.09 -34.48
CA ILE A 222 14.61 -36.15 -33.37
C ILE A 222 13.96 -34.85 -33.87
N LEU A 223 14.43 -34.32 -35.00
CA LEU A 223 13.83 -33.13 -35.63
C LEU A 223 12.39 -33.39 -36.07
N GLN A 224 12.11 -34.55 -36.69
CA GLN A 224 10.75 -34.95 -37.07
C GLN A 224 9.82 -35.04 -35.84
N MET A 225 10.28 -35.62 -34.73
CA MET A 225 9.50 -35.67 -33.47
C MET A 225 9.19 -34.28 -32.90
N GLU A 226 10.11 -33.32 -33.03
CA GLU A 226 9.87 -31.93 -32.64
C GLU A 226 8.80 -31.26 -33.52
N GLU A 227 8.86 -31.47 -34.84
CA GLU A 227 7.86 -30.98 -35.78
C GLU A 227 6.47 -31.60 -35.55
N GLU A 228 6.39 -32.91 -35.37
CA GLU A 228 5.16 -33.65 -35.08
C GLU A 228 4.49 -33.18 -33.78
N TYR A 229 5.26 -32.97 -32.71
CA TYR A 229 4.72 -32.48 -31.44
C TYR A 229 4.14 -31.06 -31.57
N ILE A 230 4.82 -30.17 -32.30
CA ILE A 230 4.33 -28.82 -32.58
C ILE A 230 3.08 -28.86 -33.48
N GLN A 231 3.05 -29.77 -34.45
CA GLN A 231 1.88 -29.97 -35.31
C GLN A 231 0.66 -30.43 -34.51
N GLN A 232 0.80 -31.43 -33.62
CA GLN A 232 -0.28 -31.93 -32.75
C GLN A 232 -0.88 -30.81 -31.88
N MET A 233 -0.03 -30.02 -31.21
CA MET A 233 -0.49 -28.85 -30.44
C MET A 233 -1.25 -27.82 -31.29
N CYS A 234 -0.87 -27.65 -32.57
CA CYS A 234 -1.59 -26.76 -33.48
C CYS A 234 -2.91 -27.38 -33.96
N GLU A 235 -2.97 -28.69 -34.18
CA GLU A 235 -4.19 -29.40 -34.59
C GLU A 235 -5.28 -29.35 -33.50
N ASP A 236 -4.91 -29.46 -32.21
CA ASP A 236 -5.84 -29.25 -31.08
C ASP A 236 -6.46 -27.84 -31.08
N LEU A 237 -5.67 -26.81 -31.42
CA LEU A 237 -6.20 -25.45 -31.58
C LEU A 237 -7.10 -25.33 -32.81
N ILE A 238 -6.69 -25.91 -33.94
CA ILE A 238 -7.44 -25.89 -35.20
C ILE A 238 -8.79 -26.61 -35.06
N ARG A 239 -8.88 -27.69 -34.27
CA ARG A 239 -10.14 -28.40 -33.93
C ARG A 239 -11.23 -27.44 -33.48
N VAL A 240 -10.88 -26.49 -32.62
CA VAL A 240 -11.81 -25.53 -32.02
C VAL A 240 -12.06 -24.31 -32.92
N LYS A 241 -11.24 -24.11 -33.98
CA LYS A 241 -11.33 -23.03 -34.98
C LYS A 241 -11.35 -21.59 -34.41
N PRO A 242 -10.38 -21.19 -33.56
CA PRO A 242 -10.24 -19.81 -33.10
C PRO A 242 -9.71 -18.89 -34.22
N ASP A 243 -10.00 -17.60 -34.14
CA ASP A 243 -9.40 -16.58 -35.02
C ASP A 243 -8.13 -15.97 -34.41
N LEU A 244 -8.08 -15.89 -33.08
CA LEU A 244 -7.03 -15.26 -32.30
C LEU A 244 -6.62 -16.18 -31.14
N VAL A 245 -5.33 -16.51 -31.08
CA VAL A 245 -4.71 -17.26 -29.97
C VAL A 245 -3.73 -16.33 -29.26
N ILE A 246 -3.89 -16.22 -27.94
CA ILE A 246 -3.04 -15.38 -27.09
C ILE A 246 -2.33 -16.27 -26.08
N THR A 247 -1.01 -16.20 -26.04
CA THR A 247 -0.18 -17.00 -25.12
C THR A 247 0.60 -16.12 -24.14
N GLU A 248 0.66 -16.56 -22.87
CA GLU A 248 1.52 -15.95 -21.86
C GLU A 248 3.02 -16.17 -22.17
N LYS A 249 3.33 -17.29 -22.83
CA LYS A 249 4.68 -17.77 -23.14
C LYS A 249 5.09 -17.44 -24.58
N GLY A 250 6.12 -18.12 -25.10
CA GLY A 250 6.53 -18.02 -26.49
C GLY A 250 5.67 -18.88 -27.44
N VAL A 251 5.96 -18.72 -28.73
CA VAL A 251 5.34 -19.44 -29.85
C VAL A 251 6.46 -19.66 -30.87
N SER A 252 6.76 -20.92 -31.17
CA SER A 252 7.77 -21.35 -32.14
C SER A 252 7.41 -20.87 -33.55
N ASP A 253 8.41 -20.59 -34.38
CA ASP A 253 8.19 -20.10 -35.74
C ASP A 253 7.52 -21.17 -36.63
N LEU A 254 7.73 -22.46 -36.34
CA LEU A 254 7.00 -23.57 -36.98
C LEU A 254 5.50 -23.55 -36.60
N ALA A 255 5.18 -23.34 -35.32
CA ALA A 255 3.80 -23.18 -34.86
C ALA A 255 3.10 -21.99 -35.53
N GLN A 256 3.82 -20.87 -35.72
CA GLN A 256 3.30 -19.70 -36.43
C GLN A 256 2.96 -20.02 -37.90
N HIS A 257 3.76 -20.88 -38.56
CA HIS A 257 3.47 -21.30 -39.94
C HIS A 257 2.20 -22.16 -40.03
N TYR A 258 2.01 -23.13 -39.12
CA TYR A 258 0.78 -23.93 -39.06
C TYR A 258 -0.45 -23.07 -38.73
N LEU A 259 -0.36 -22.20 -37.71
CA LEU A 259 -1.44 -21.27 -37.36
C LEU A 259 -1.76 -20.31 -38.52
N MET A 260 -0.75 -19.80 -39.24
CA MET A 260 -0.96 -18.96 -40.42
C MET A 260 -1.71 -19.71 -41.53
N ARG A 261 -1.36 -20.98 -41.82
CA ARG A 261 -2.08 -21.80 -42.81
C ARG A 261 -3.55 -22.03 -42.43
N ALA A 262 -3.86 -22.11 -41.14
CA ALA A 262 -5.22 -22.16 -40.62
C ALA A 262 -5.91 -20.78 -40.50
N ASN A 263 -5.28 -19.70 -40.97
CA ASN A 263 -5.71 -18.29 -40.84
C ASN A 263 -5.81 -17.78 -39.39
N ILE A 264 -5.21 -18.46 -38.42
CA ILE A 264 -5.23 -18.11 -36.99
C ILE A 264 -4.13 -17.07 -36.71
N THR A 265 -4.49 -16.03 -35.96
CA THR A 265 -3.57 -14.96 -35.56
C THR A 265 -3.01 -15.25 -34.17
N ALA A 266 -1.70 -15.17 -33.99
CA ALA A 266 -1.04 -15.44 -32.72
C ALA A 266 -0.44 -14.18 -32.09
N ILE A 267 -0.64 -14.00 -30.78
CA ILE A 267 0.07 -13.03 -29.94
C ILE A 267 0.84 -13.80 -28.87
N ARG A 268 2.15 -13.59 -28.79
CA ARG A 268 3.06 -14.24 -27.83
C ARG A 268 3.52 -13.29 -26.73
N ARG A 269 3.90 -13.85 -25.58
CA ARG A 269 4.52 -13.15 -24.44
C ARG A 269 3.63 -12.04 -23.86
N VAL A 270 2.34 -12.33 -23.69
CA VAL A 270 1.40 -11.44 -22.98
C VAL A 270 1.56 -11.60 -21.47
N ARG A 271 1.45 -10.51 -20.70
CA ARG A 271 1.55 -10.57 -19.23
C ARG A 271 0.33 -11.28 -18.64
N LYS A 272 0.50 -12.12 -17.63
CA LYS A 272 -0.60 -12.81 -16.91
C LYS A 272 -1.72 -11.87 -16.44
N THR A 273 -1.37 -10.66 -15.98
CA THR A 273 -2.32 -9.62 -15.59
C THR A 273 -3.18 -9.11 -16.75
N ASP A 274 -2.59 -8.99 -17.95
CA ASP A 274 -3.33 -8.63 -19.16
C ASP A 274 -4.15 -9.82 -19.66
N ASN A 275 -3.63 -11.04 -19.59
CA ASN A 275 -4.37 -12.26 -19.93
C ASN A 275 -5.65 -12.42 -19.08
N ASN A 276 -5.55 -12.21 -17.75
CA ASN A 276 -6.69 -12.21 -16.83
C ASN A 276 -7.74 -11.13 -17.13
N ARG A 277 -7.30 -9.96 -17.64
CA ARG A 277 -8.22 -8.91 -18.12
C ARG A 277 -8.94 -9.38 -19.38
N ILE A 278 -8.21 -9.96 -20.34
CA ILE A 278 -8.77 -10.40 -21.63
C ILE A 278 -9.80 -11.52 -21.41
N ALA A 279 -9.51 -12.45 -20.49
CA ALA A 279 -10.46 -13.46 -20.04
C ALA A 279 -11.78 -12.84 -19.58
N ARG A 280 -11.74 -11.84 -18.69
CA ARG A 280 -12.93 -11.15 -18.19
C ARG A 280 -13.67 -10.30 -19.24
N ALA A 281 -12.95 -9.63 -20.13
CA ALA A 281 -13.56 -8.77 -21.16
C ALA A 281 -14.15 -9.57 -22.34
N CYS A 282 -13.63 -10.77 -22.63
CA CYS A 282 -14.04 -11.57 -23.79
C CYS A 282 -14.88 -12.79 -23.42
N GLY A 283 -14.96 -13.13 -22.13
CA GLY A 283 -15.59 -14.36 -21.61
C GLY A 283 -14.76 -15.63 -21.85
N ALA A 284 -13.50 -15.51 -22.29
CA ALA A 284 -12.63 -16.65 -22.55
C ALA A 284 -12.11 -17.27 -21.24
N ARG A 285 -11.97 -18.59 -21.18
CA ARG A 285 -11.26 -19.27 -20.11
C ARG A 285 -9.77 -19.35 -20.45
N ILE A 286 -8.90 -19.17 -19.45
CA ILE A 286 -7.47 -19.42 -19.60
C ILE A 286 -7.23 -20.92 -19.41
N VAL A 287 -6.62 -21.56 -20.41
CA VAL A 287 -6.36 -23.01 -20.43
C VAL A 287 -4.86 -23.28 -20.40
N SER A 288 -4.45 -24.29 -19.63
CA SER A 288 -3.02 -24.62 -19.41
C SER A 288 -2.47 -25.68 -20.38
N ARG A 289 -3.33 -26.44 -21.05
CA ARG A 289 -3.00 -27.49 -22.03
C ARG A 289 -3.84 -27.34 -23.30
N THR A 290 -3.25 -27.62 -24.46
CA THR A 290 -3.92 -27.61 -25.76
C THR A 290 -4.96 -28.73 -25.88
N ASP A 291 -4.58 -29.92 -25.40
CA ASP A 291 -5.32 -31.17 -25.55
C ASP A 291 -6.69 -31.12 -24.86
N GLU A 292 -6.76 -30.41 -23.71
CA GLU A 292 -7.96 -30.24 -22.89
C GLU A 292 -8.93 -29.16 -23.40
N LEU A 293 -8.57 -28.41 -24.46
CA LEU A 293 -9.34 -27.26 -24.95
C LEU A 293 -10.73 -27.66 -25.48
N ARG A 294 -11.76 -27.00 -24.96
CA ARG A 294 -13.18 -27.17 -25.33
C ARG A 294 -13.72 -25.95 -26.05
N GLU A 295 -14.86 -26.11 -26.72
CA GLU A 295 -15.58 -24.98 -27.33
C GLU A 295 -16.12 -23.98 -26.29
N GLU A 296 -16.37 -24.46 -25.06
CA GLU A 296 -16.76 -23.66 -23.89
C GLU A 296 -15.70 -22.62 -23.46
N ASP A 297 -14.42 -22.88 -23.75
CA ASP A 297 -13.31 -22.02 -23.30
C ASP A 297 -13.12 -20.80 -24.22
N VAL A 298 -13.76 -20.78 -25.39
CA VAL A 298 -13.58 -19.77 -26.45
C VAL A 298 -14.36 -18.49 -26.16
N GLY A 299 -13.64 -17.39 -25.97
CA GLY A 299 -14.25 -16.07 -25.86
C GLY A 299 -14.78 -15.58 -27.20
N THR A 300 -16.07 -15.23 -27.24
CA THR A 300 -16.74 -14.56 -28.37
C THR A 300 -17.24 -13.16 -28.00
N GLY A 301 -16.85 -12.65 -26.83
CA GLY A 301 -17.34 -11.38 -26.28
C GLY A 301 -16.83 -10.13 -27.00
N ALA A 302 -15.72 -10.21 -27.74
CA ALA A 302 -15.12 -9.09 -28.45
C ALA A 302 -15.63 -8.96 -29.90
N ARG A 303 -15.90 -7.73 -30.35
CA ARG A 303 -16.40 -7.45 -31.71
C ARG A 303 -15.30 -7.06 -32.69
N LEU A 304 -14.20 -6.45 -32.23
CA LEU A 304 -13.13 -6.00 -33.11
C LEU A 304 -11.75 -6.25 -32.51
N PHE A 305 -10.93 -6.99 -33.25
CA PHE A 305 -9.49 -7.06 -33.05
C PHE A 305 -8.79 -6.26 -34.14
N GLU A 306 -7.91 -5.34 -33.75
CA GLU A 306 -7.15 -4.48 -34.67
C GLU A 306 -5.74 -4.23 -34.13
N VAL A 307 -4.72 -4.26 -35.00
CA VAL A 307 -3.35 -3.86 -34.63
C VAL A 307 -3.02 -2.52 -35.27
N LYS A 308 -2.82 -1.47 -34.45
CA LYS A 308 -2.41 -0.13 -34.92
C LYS A 308 -0.98 0.17 -34.47
N LYS A 309 -0.26 0.94 -35.29
CA LYS A 309 0.98 1.58 -34.87
C LYS A 309 0.63 2.93 -34.22
N ILE A 310 1.13 3.19 -33.01
CA ILE A 310 1.03 4.51 -32.35
C ILE A 310 2.46 4.98 -32.08
N GLY A 311 2.86 6.07 -32.75
CA GLY A 311 4.27 6.47 -32.81
C GLY A 311 5.09 5.38 -33.51
N ASP A 312 6.04 4.80 -32.80
CA ASP A 312 6.90 3.72 -33.29
C ASP A 312 6.57 2.31 -32.79
N GLU A 313 5.62 2.19 -31.86
CA GLU A 313 5.23 0.90 -31.27
C GLU A 313 3.91 0.37 -31.87
N TYR A 314 3.79 -0.96 -31.93
CA TYR A 314 2.57 -1.65 -32.37
C TYR A 314 1.74 -2.09 -31.16
N PHE A 315 0.48 -1.69 -31.16
CA PHE A 315 -0.50 -2.02 -30.13
C PHE A 315 -1.62 -2.87 -30.72
N ALA A 316 -1.88 -4.00 -30.08
CA ALA A 316 -3.03 -4.84 -30.34
C ALA A 316 -4.21 -4.37 -29.50
N PHE A 317 -5.33 -4.08 -30.17
CA PHE A 317 -6.58 -3.61 -29.60
C PHE A 317 -7.62 -4.72 -29.68
N ILE A 318 -8.19 -5.08 -28.53
CA ILE A 318 -9.41 -5.87 -28.42
C ILE A 318 -10.49 -4.90 -27.96
N THR A 319 -11.44 -4.61 -28.84
CA THR A 319 -12.40 -3.49 -28.72
C THR A 319 -13.84 -3.95 -28.92
N ASP A 320 -14.78 -3.12 -28.46
CA ASP A 320 -16.22 -3.35 -28.53
C ASP A 320 -16.60 -4.70 -27.92
N CYS A 321 -16.16 -4.95 -26.68
CA CYS A 321 -16.65 -6.09 -25.90
C CYS A 321 -18.11 -5.87 -25.49
N LYS A 322 -18.95 -6.93 -25.52
CA LYS A 322 -20.36 -6.86 -25.13
C LYS A 322 -20.54 -6.48 -23.65
N ASP A 323 -19.84 -7.20 -22.77
CA ASP A 323 -19.84 -6.98 -21.32
C ASP A 323 -18.40 -6.69 -20.86
N PRO A 324 -17.90 -5.45 -21.05
CA PRO A 324 -16.50 -5.09 -20.84
C PRO A 324 -16.13 -4.98 -19.35
N LYS A 325 -16.11 -6.10 -18.60
CA LYS A 325 -15.70 -6.16 -17.17
C LYS A 325 -14.25 -5.72 -16.87
N ALA A 326 -13.50 -5.31 -17.90
CA ALA A 326 -12.18 -4.72 -17.81
C ALA A 326 -11.99 -3.69 -18.94
N CYS A 327 -11.29 -2.60 -18.63
CA CYS A 327 -11.03 -1.51 -19.56
C CYS A 327 -9.55 -1.13 -19.59
N THR A 328 -9.10 -0.54 -20.70
CA THR A 328 -7.79 0.12 -20.75
C THR A 328 -7.98 1.61 -21.00
N ILE A 329 -7.40 2.43 -20.12
CA ILE A 329 -7.37 3.87 -20.25
C ILE A 329 -6.06 4.22 -20.95
N ILE A 330 -6.16 4.90 -22.09
CA ILE A 330 -5.01 5.38 -22.85
C ILE A 330 -4.76 6.82 -22.41
N LEU A 331 -3.61 7.08 -21.79
CA LEU A 331 -3.16 8.42 -21.44
C LEU A 331 -2.12 8.90 -22.45
N ARG A 332 -2.40 10.02 -23.11
CA ARG A 332 -1.49 10.72 -24.03
C ARG A 332 -1.05 12.06 -23.46
N GLY A 333 0.18 12.46 -23.74
CA GLY A 333 0.77 13.66 -23.11
C GLY A 333 2.23 13.89 -23.45
N ALA A 334 2.65 15.15 -23.29
CA ALA A 334 3.93 15.66 -23.79
C ALA A 334 5.18 15.04 -23.11
N SER A 335 5.11 14.69 -21.82
CA SER A 335 6.24 14.14 -21.06
C SER A 335 5.79 12.95 -20.19
N LYS A 336 6.71 11.99 -20.00
CA LYS A 336 6.51 10.81 -19.14
C LYS A 336 6.28 11.20 -17.67
N GLU A 337 6.87 12.30 -17.21
CA GLU A 337 6.70 12.81 -15.84
C GLU A 337 5.27 13.35 -15.63
N ILE A 338 4.78 14.16 -16.57
CA ILE A 338 3.40 14.66 -16.56
C ILE A 338 2.43 13.49 -16.62
N LEU A 339 2.69 12.49 -17.48
CA LEU A 339 1.86 11.27 -17.56
C LEU A 339 1.83 10.46 -16.27
N ALA A 340 2.92 10.40 -15.51
CA ALA A 340 2.95 9.72 -14.21
C ALA A 340 2.14 10.47 -13.14
N GLU A 341 2.14 11.80 -13.17
CA GLU A 341 1.31 12.62 -12.28
C GLU A 341 -0.18 12.58 -12.69
N VAL A 342 -0.50 12.57 -13.99
CA VAL A 342 -1.87 12.36 -14.50
C VAL A 342 -2.40 10.99 -14.10
N GLU A 343 -1.60 9.93 -14.22
CA GLU A 343 -1.98 8.56 -13.82
C GLU A 343 -2.36 8.48 -12.34
N ARG A 344 -1.54 9.04 -11.44
CA ARG A 344 -1.87 9.11 -9.99
C ARG A 344 -3.17 9.85 -9.75
N ASN A 345 -3.34 11.01 -10.39
CA ASN A 345 -4.50 11.87 -10.16
C ASN A 345 -5.79 11.29 -10.76
N LEU A 346 -5.68 10.50 -11.83
CA LEU A 346 -6.77 9.69 -12.36
C LEU A 346 -7.08 8.49 -11.46
N GLN A 347 -6.09 7.83 -10.86
CA GLN A 347 -6.31 6.72 -9.94
C GLN A 347 -7.14 7.17 -8.73
N ASP A 348 -6.81 8.30 -8.13
CA ASP A 348 -7.57 8.85 -7.00
C ASP A 348 -8.99 9.25 -7.43
N ALA A 349 -9.15 9.85 -8.61
CA ALA A 349 -10.45 10.18 -9.18
C ALA A 349 -11.33 8.94 -9.39
N MET A 350 -10.78 7.85 -9.92
CA MET A 350 -11.47 6.56 -10.05
C MET A 350 -11.83 5.98 -8.68
N GLN A 351 -10.94 6.09 -7.69
CA GLN A 351 -11.21 5.57 -6.35
C GLN A 351 -12.32 6.36 -5.63
N VAL A 352 -12.36 7.68 -5.81
CA VAL A 352 -13.49 8.53 -5.37
C VAL A 352 -14.80 8.10 -6.06
N CYS A 353 -14.79 7.81 -7.37
CA CYS A 353 -15.96 7.26 -8.06
C CYS A 353 -16.43 5.93 -7.43
N ARG A 354 -15.50 4.98 -7.19
CA ARG A 354 -15.78 3.68 -6.54
C ARG A 354 -16.41 3.87 -5.17
N ASN A 355 -15.87 4.78 -4.35
CA ASN A 355 -16.37 5.05 -3.01
C ASN A 355 -17.83 5.53 -3.03
N VAL A 356 -18.19 6.42 -3.97
CA VAL A 356 -19.56 6.95 -4.12
C VAL A 356 -20.53 5.94 -4.76
N LEU A 357 -20.04 5.06 -5.64
CA LEU A 357 -20.82 3.96 -6.22
C LEU A 357 -21.15 2.85 -5.20
N MET A 358 -20.26 2.64 -4.22
CA MET A 358 -20.43 1.69 -3.11
C MET A 358 -21.35 2.26 -2.03
N ASP A 359 -20.96 3.41 -1.46
CA ASP A 359 -21.69 4.12 -0.41
C ASP A 359 -22.15 5.49 -0.96
N PRO A 360 -23.41 5.64 -1.39
CA PRO A 360 -23.92 6.88 -2.01
C PRO A 360 -24.23 7.96 -0.97
N GLN A 361 -23.27 8.26 -0.10
CA GLN A 361 -23.34 9.28 0.95
C GLN A 361 -22.11 10.19 0.92
N LEU A 362 -22.33 11.50 0.96
CA LEU A 362 -21.28 12.53 1.01
C LEU A 362 -21.35 13.33 2.30
N VAL A 363 -20.24 13.96 2.64
CA VAL A 363 -20.12 14.89 3.77
C VAL A 363 -19.43 16.19 3.35
N PRO A 364 -19.73 17.33 4.00
CA PRO A 364 -19.13 18.61 3.66
C PRO A 364 -17.62 18.60 3.96
N GLY A 365 -16.82 19.02 2.98
CA GLY A 365 -15.36 19.03 3.08
C GLY A 365 -14.80 20.19 3.91
N GLY A 366 -13.56 20.61 3.61
CA GLY A 366 -13.00 21.87 4.12
C GLY A 366 -12.89 21.98 5.64
N GLY A 367 -12.83 20.86 6.36
CA GLY A 367 -12.78 20.81 7.82
C GLY A 367 -14.14 20.98 8.53
N ALA A 368 -15.25 21.07 7.78
CA ALA A 368 -16.60 21.18 8.35
C ALA A 368 -16.98 19.91 9.11
N THR A 369 -16.81 18.74 8.48
CA THR A 369 -17.10 17.43 9.08
C THR A 369 -16.31 17.21 10.36
N GLU A 370 -15.02 17.52 10.38
CA GLU A 370 -14.16 17.42 11.55
C GLU A 370 -14.64 18.31 12.72
N MET A 371 -15.08 19.54 12.42
CA MET A 371 -15.59 20.46 13.44
C MET A 371 -16.96 20.03 13.96
N ALA A 372 -17.86 19.56 13.09
CA ALA A 372 -19.17 19.03 13.49
C ALA A 372 -19.04 17.80 14.41
N VAL A 373 -18.12 16.88 14.08
CA VAL A 373 -17.80 15.72 14.92
C VAL A 373 -17.13 16.14 16.23
N SER A 374 -16.16 17.07 16.18
CA SER A 374 -15.51 17.64 17.38
C SER A 374 -16.52 18.27 18.35
N HIS A 375 -17.47 19.06 17.83
CA HIS A 375 -18.53 19.68 18.62
C HIS A 375 -19.41 18.62 19.29
N ALA A 376 -19.95 17.68 18.51
CA ALA A 376 -20.84 16.63 19.01
C ALA A 376 -20.16 15.68 20.03
N LEU A 377 -18.87 15.35 19.86
CA LEU A 377 -18.08 14.65 20.88
C LEU A 377 -17.90 15.52 22.13
N THR A 378 -17.59 16.81 21.98
CA THR A 378 -17.44 17.73 23.12
C THR A 378 -18.74 17.81 23.93
N GLU A 379 -19.91 17.78 23.30
CA GLU A 379 -21.20 17.72 23.99
C GLU A 379 -21.42 16.39 24.70
N ARG A 380 -21.23 15.25 24.03
CA ARG A 380 -21.31 13.92 24.67
C ARG A 380 -20.36 13.81 25.87
N SER A 381 -19.18 14.42 25.79
CA SER A 381 -18.20 14.43 26.90
C SER A 381 -18.74 15.10 28.17
N LYS A 382 -19.64 16.08 28.07
CA LYS A 382 -20.26 16.74 29.24
C LYS A 382 -21.19 15.79 30.01
N GLY A 383 -21.81 14.83 29.32
CA GLY A 383 -22.69 13.83 29.92
C GLY A 383 -21.98 12.60 30.48
N MET A 384 -20.68 12.42 30.21
CA MET A 384 -19.89 11.31 30.74
C MET A 384 -19.27 11.64 32.08
N THR A 385 -19.46 10.77 33.07
CA THR A 385 -18.83 10.86 34.39
C THR A 385 -17.71 9.83 34.51
N GLY A 386 -16.47 10.27 34.75
CA GLY A 386 -15.36 9.37 35.06
C GLY A 386 -14.01 9.82 34.48
N VAL A 387 -12.96 9.05 34.79
CA VAL A 387 -11.58 9.35 34.35
C VAL A 387 -11.44 9.30 32.81
N GLU A 388 -12.23 8.46 32.15
CA GLU A 388 -12.34 8.34 30.69
C GLU A 388 -12.80 9.61 29.96
N GLN A 389 -13.43 10.57 30.68
CA GLN A 389 -13.95 11.81 30.12
C GLN A 389 -12.83 12.68 29.51
N TRP A 390 -11.66 12.73 30.14
CA TRP A 390 -10.55 13.57 29.68
C TRP A 390 -9.91 13.06 28.38
N PRO A 391 -9.52 11.77 28.26
CA PRO A 391 -9.06 11.22 26.98
C PRO A 391 -10.11 11.32 25.86
N TYR A 392 -11.39 11.10 26.16
CA TYR A 392 -12.47 11.23 25.18
C TYR A 392 -12.62 12.67 24.66
N ARG A 393 -12.60 13.67 25.56
CA ARG A 393 -12.67 15.09 25.19
C ARG A 393 -11.41 15.57 24.43
N ALA A 394 -10.25 14.96 24.70
CA ALA A 394 -9.03 15.20 23.96
C ALA A 394 -9.12 14.78 22.50
N VAL A 395 -9.76 13.64 22.18
CA VAL A 395 -10.02 13.22 20.78
C VAL A 395 -10.80 14.29 20.03
N ALA A 396 -11.83 14.87 20.67
CA ALA A 396 -12.61 15.95 20.07
C ALA A 396 -11.72 17.17 19.71
N GLN A 397 -10.78 17.54 20.58
CA GLN A 397 -9.85 18.65 20.32
C GLN A 397 -8.81 18.33 19.23
N ALA A 398 -8.38 17.06 19.14
CA ALA A 398 -7.43 16.61 18.13
C ALA A 398 -8.00 16.67 16.70
N LEU A 399 -9.31 16.40 16.51
CA LEU A 399 -9.96 16.49 15.19
C LEU A 399 -9.85 17.90 14.55
N GLU A 400 -9.78 18.95 15.37
CA GLU A 400 -9.63 20.33 14.88
C GLU A 400 -8.29 20.61 14.20
N VAL A 401 -7.31 19.70 14.26
CA VAL A 401 -6.01 19.87 13.59
C VAL A 401 -6.18 20.04 12.08
N ILE A 402 -7.15 19.35 11.45
CA ILE A 402 -7.39 19.45 10.00
C ILE A 402 -7.81 20.87 9.59
N PRO A 403 -8.92 21.46 10.09
CA PRO A 403 -9.25 22.85 9.77
C PRO A 403 -8.14 23.82 10.20
N ARG A 404 -7.45 23.58 11.32
CA ARG A 404 -6.31 24.41 11.77
C ARG A 404 -5.17 24.44 10.75
N THR A 405 -4.78 23.28 10.20
CA THR A 405 -3.75 23.16 9.16
C THR A 405 -4.20 23.76 7.84
N LEU A 406 -5.48 23.64 7.46
CA LEU A 406 -6.03 24.31 6.28
C LEU A 406 -5.90 25.84 6.43
N ILE A 407 -6.37 26.43 7.53
CA ILE A 407 -6.27 27.88 7.78
C ILE A 407 -4.80 28.35 7.77
N GLN A 408 -3.89 27.55 8.34
CA GLN A 408 -2.45 27.84 8.35
C GLN A 408 -1.86 27.86 6.94
N ASN A 409 -2.25 26.92 6.07
CA ASN A 409 -1.82 26.88 4.67
C ASN A 409 -2.34 28.07 3.85
N CYS A 410 -3.48 28.65 4.21
CA CYS A 410 -4.00 29.90 3.62
C CYS A 410 -3.26 31.16 4.12
N GLY A 411 -2.39 31.06 5.13
CA GLY A 411 -1.75 32.22 5.76
C GLY A 411 -2.69 33.07 6.65
N ALA A 412 -3.90 32.60 6.93
CA ALA A 412 -4.88 33.31 7.74
C ALA A 412 -4.67 33.10 9.25
N SER A 413 -5.27 33.95 10.09
CA SER A 413 -5.15 33.86 11.54
C SER A 413 -5.89 32.64 12.11
N THR A 414 -5.16 31.53 12.29
CA THR A 414 -5.65 30.24 12.81
C THR A 414 -6.52 30.39 14.04
N ILE A 415 -6.07 31.15 15.05
CA ILE A 415 -6.79 31.35 16.32
C ILE A 415 -8.15 32.03 16.09
N ARG A 416 -8.20 33.11 15.30
CA ARG A 416 -9.44 33.89 15.07
C ARG A 416 -10.44 33.09 14.25
N VAL A 417 -9.99 32.48 13.16
CA VAL A 417 -10.85 31.73 12.23
C VAL A 417 -11.36 30.43 12.88
N LEU A 418 -10.52 29.71 13.63
CA LEU A 418 -10.95 28.49 14.34
C LEU A 418 -11.95 28.81 15.47
N THR A 419 -11.77 29.93 16.19
CA THR A 419 -12.70 30.36 17.23
C THR A 419 -14.06 30.76 16.65
N SER A 420 -14.11 31.47 15.52
CA SER A 420 -15.37 31.78 14.84
C SER A 420 -16.01 30.57 14.16
N LEU A 421 -15.21 29.61 13.65
CA LEU A 421 -15.71 28.32 13.14
C LEU A 421 -16.42 27.51 14.24
N ARG A 422 -15.81 27.37 15.43
CA ARG A 422 -16.44 26.75 16.62
C ARG A 422 -17.74 27.44 17.02
N ALA A 423 -17.74 28.78 17.05
CA ALA A 423 -18.93 29.57 17.40
C ALA A 423 -20.09 29.32 16.43
N LYS A 424 -19.83 29.22 15.11
CA LYS A 424 -20.83 28.84 14.11
C LYS A 424 -21.36 27.41 14.34
N HIS A 425 -20.50 26.44 14.62
CA HIS A 425 -20.94 25.04 14.84
C HIS A 425 -21.76 24.82 16.12
N THR A 426 -21.80 25.81 17.01
CA THR A 426 -22.66 25.80 18.20
C THR A 426 -24.07 26.33 17.88
N GLN A 427 -24.27 26.92 16.70
CA GLN A 427 -25.59 27.36 16.21
C GLN A 427 -26.26 26.21 15.46
N GLU A 428 -27.57 26.04 15.68
CA GLU A 428 -28.36 25.01 15.01
C GLU A 428 -28.29 25.15 13.47
N GLY A 429 -28.31 24.01 12.77
CA GLY A 429 -28.23 23.95 11.30
C GLY A 429 -26.87 24.26 10.67
N SER A 430 -25.87 24.73 11.43
CA SER A 430 -24.60 25.24 10.87
C SER A 430 -23.48 24.19 10.70
N GLN A 431 -23.82 22.91 10.56
CA GLN A 431 -22.85 21.79 10.48
C GLN A 431 -22.10 21.68 9.14
N THR A 432 -22.51 22.43 8.11
CA THR A 432 -21.91 22.43 6.77
C THR A 432 -20.87 23.54 6.56
N TRP A 433 -20.69 24.43 7.54
CA TRP A 433 -19.71 25.52 7.45
C TRP A 433 -18.29 24.97 7.55
N GLY A 434 -17.43 25.33 6.59
CA GLY A 434 -16.02 24.97 6.59
C GLY A 434 -15.11 26.17 6.40
N VAL A 435 -13.84 25.89 6.12
CA VAL A 435 -12.84 26.88 5.73
C VAL A 435 -12.60 26.75 4.23
N ASN A 436 -12.72 27.85 3.49
CA ASN A 436 -12.30 27.89 2.11
C ASN A 436 -10.75 27.92 2.03
N GLY A 437 -10.17 26.93 1.36
CA GLY A 437 -8.71 26.75 1.22
C GLY A 437 -7.99 27.82 0.39
N GLU A 438 -8.70 28.64 -0.39
CA GLU A 438 -8.12 29.73 -1.17
C GLU A 438 -8.10 31.06 -0.42
N THR A 439 -9.19 31.39 0.28
CA THR A 439 -9.40 32.69 0.92
C THR A 439 -9.15 32.68 2.43
N GLY A 440 -9.09 31.50 3.06
CA GLY A 440 -9.04 31.35 4.52
C GLY A 440 -10.30 31.82 5.26
N ALA A 441 -11.38 32.12 4.53
CA ALA A 441 -12.65 32.59 5.07
C ALA A 441 -13.59 31.43 5.43
N LEU A 442 -14.56 31.71 6.30
CA LEU A 442 -15.64 30.78 6.65
C LEU A 442 -16.74 30.83 5.59
N VAL A 443 -17.04 29.68 4.97
CA VAL A 443 -18.02 29.54 3.89
C VAL A 443 -18.84 28.25 4.11
N ASP A 444 -20.09 28.21 3.67
CA ASP A 444 -20.85 26.95 3.64
C ASP A 444 -20.31 26.06 2.51
N MET A 445 -19.84 24.86 2.86
CA MET A 445 -19.30 23.89 1.90
C MET A 445 -20.37 23.39 0.92
N LYS A 446 -21.66 23.45 1.30
CA LYS A 446 -22.79 23.12 0.43
C LYS A 446 -22.94 24.11 -0.72
N GLU A 447 -22.77 25.40 -0.45
CA GLU A 447 -22.82 26.47 -1.47
C GLU A 447 -21.56 26.44 -2.36
N LEU A 448 -20.40 26.22 -1.75
CA LEU A 448 -19.11 26.12 -2.47
C LEU A 448 -18.99 24.82 -3.29
N GLY A 449 -19.82 23.82 -3.02
CA GLY A 449 -19.86 22.54 -3.73
C GLY A 449 -18.70 21.60 -3.40
N ILE A 450 -18.02 21.79 -2.26
CA ILE A 450 -16.89 20.94 -1.84
C ILE A 450 -17.39 19.80 -0.96
N TRP A 451 -17.46 18.62 -1.55
CA TRP A 451 -17.90 17.39 -0.90
C TRP A 451 -16.79 16.34 -0.88
N GLU A 452 -16.79 15.54 0.18
CA GLU A 452 -15.94 14.35 0.33
C GLU A 452 -16.81 13.09 0.50
N PRO A 453 -16.41 11.91 -0.01
CA PRO A 453 -17.15 10.67 0.21
C PRO A 453 -17.13 10.25 1.68
N LEU A 454 -18.28 9.79 2.21
CA LEU A 454 -18.40 9.33 3.59
C LEU A 454 -17.41 8.18 3.89
N ALA A 455 -17.21 7.27 2.94
CA ALA A 455 -16.30 6.13 3.07
C ALA A 455 -14.85 6.55 3.38
N VAL A 456 -14.36 7.65 2.78
CA VAL A 456 -13.02 8.18 3.04
C VAL A 456 -12.92 8.61 4.50
N LYS A 457 -13.82 9.48 4.97
CA LYS A 457 -13.83 9.95 6.38
C LYS A 457 -14.01 8.81 7.39
N LEU A 458 -14.89 7.84 7.11
CA LEU A 458 -15.06 6.65 7.96
C LEU A 458 -13.74 5.87 8.10
N GLN A 459 -13.04 5.66 6.99
CA GLN A 459 -11.79 4.91 6.99
C GLN A 459 -10.64 5.72 7.61
N THR A 460 -10.58 7.04 7.41
CA THR A 460 -9.53 7.86 8.05
C THR A 460 -9.67 7.87 9.57
N TYR A 461 -10.89 7.95 10.12
CA TYR A 461 -11.09 7.96 11.56
C TYR A 461 -10.85 6.60 12.20
N LYS A 462 -11.20 5.49 11.51
CA LYS A 462 -10.87 4.13 11.96
C LYS A 462 -9.36 3.91 12.04
N THR A 463 -8.66 4.11 10.93
CA THR A 463 -7.21 3.88 10.84
C THR A 463 -6.43 4.78 11.79
N ALA A 464 -6.82 6.06 11.93
CA ALA A 464 -6.18 6.99 12.86
C ALA A 464 -6.28 6.55 14.34
N VAL A 465 -7.42 6.00 14.76
CA VAL A 465 -7.62 5.56 16.15
C VAL A 465 -7.02 4.17 16.40
N GLU A 466 -7.04 3.27 15.43
CA GLU A 466 -6.48 1.90 15.55
C GLU A 466 -4.95 1.88 15.74
N ILE A 467 -4.25 2.93 15.28
CA ILE A 467 -2.81 3.14 15.53
C ILE A 467 -2.46 3.15 17.02
N LEU A 468 -3.29 3.78 17.85
CA LEU A 468 -3.00 4.03 19.27
C LEU A 468 -2.77 2.76 20.10
N PRO A 469 -3.68 1.75 20.12
CA PRO A 469 -3.41 0.51 20.85
C PRO A 469 -2.16 -0.22 20.36
N ILE A 470 -1.90 -0.23 19.04
CA ILE A 470 -0.72 -0.87 18.45
C ILE A 470 0.56 -0.20 18.98
N HIS A 471 0.57 1.12 19.09
CA HIS A 471 1.73 1.88 19.55
C HIS A 471 1.85 1.87 21.09
N CYS A 472 0.78 2.13 21.84
CA CYS A 472 0.84 2.14 23.32
C CYS A 472 1.25 0.78 23.92
N TRP A 473 0.88 -0.36 23.32
CA TRP A 473 1.27 -1.68 23.85
C TRP A 473 2.67 -2.12 23.41
N ARG A 474 3.01 -1.95 22.12
CA ARG A 474 4.24 -2.54 21.55
C ARG A 474 5.51 -1.79 21.96
N TRP A 475 5.38 -0.54 22.39
CA TRP A 475 6.51 0.28 22.85
C TRP A 475 6.96 0.01 24.29
N ILE A 476 6.18 -0.72 25.10
CA ILE A 476 6.60 -1.12 26.45
C ILE A 476 7.92 -1.92 26.40
N LYS A 477 8.17 -2.66 25.31
CA LYS A 477 9.49 -3.25 24.98
C LYS A 477 9.72 -3.36 23.46
N VAL A 478 10.50 -2.44 22.89
CA VAL A 478 11.14 -2.66 21.57
C VAL A 478 12.42 -3.48 21.78
N CYS A 479 12.29 -4.81 21.85
CA CYS A 479 13.43 -5.72 21.93
C CYS A 479 14.03 -5.94 20.54
N SER A 480 15.23 -5.41 20.30
CA SER A 480 16.03 -5.78 19.11
C SER A 480 16.77 -7.10 19.36
N SER A 481 16.84 -7.97 18.34
CA SER A 481 17.61 -9.22 18.37
C SER A 481 19.12 -9.01 18.54
N LYS A 482 19.63 -7.77 18.41
CA LYS A 482 21.03 -7.39 18.66
C LYS A 482 21.41 -7.21 20.14
N GLY A 483 20.62 -7.74 21.08
CA GLY A 483 20.99 -7.86 22.51
C GLY A 483 20.87 -6.60 23.37
N TYR A 484 20.52 -5.45 22.78
CA TYR A 484 20.29 -4.20 23.53
C TYR A 484 18.81 -4.02 23.86
N CYS A 485 18.41 -4.41 25.08
CA CYS A 485 17.16 -3.93 25.68
C CYS A 485 17.32 -2.47 26.12
N VAL A 486 16.82 -1.53 25.33
CA VAL A 486 16.71 -0.13 25.75
C VAL A 486 15.44 0.03 26.60
N THR A 487 15.54 -0.35 27.88
CA THR A 487 14.57 0.09 28.90
C THR A 487 14.92 1.49 29.37
N SER A 488 14.42 2.50 28.68
CA SER A 488 14.41 3.89 29.15
C SER A 488 12.99 4.45 29.11
N VAL A 489 12.24 4.22 30.19
CA VAL A 489 11.11 5.09 30.53
C VAL A 489 11.70 6.39 31.06
N SER A 490 11.99 7.30 30.14
CA SER A 490 12.33 8.69 30.43
C SER A 490 11.86 9.53 29.25
N VAL A 491 10.59 9.94 29.31
CA VAL A 491 10.07 11.07 28.54
C VAL A 491 10.77 12.32 29.07
N SER A 492 11.96 12.61 28.54
CA SER A 492 12.63 13.89 28.72
C SER A 492 12.28 14.77 27.53
N ARG A 493 11.84 16.00 27.83
CA ARG A 493 11.46 17.06 26.87
C ARG A 493 12.54 17.37 25.82
N GLU A 494 13.79 16.98 26.02
CA GLU A 494 14.95 17.46 25.26
C GLU A 494 15.20 16.76 23.91
N LYS A 495 14.48 15.68 23.58
CA LYS A 495 14.67 14.94 22.30
C LYS A 495 13.56 15.03 21.26
N TRP A 496 12.39 15.57 21.60
CA TRP A 496 11.34 15.82 20.61
C TRP A 496 11.45 17.21 19.97
N VAL A 497 11.92 18.23 20.72
CA VAL A 497 12.16 19.58 20.20
C VAL A 497 13.37 19.66 19.25
N SER A 498 14.31 18.72 19.35
CA SER A 498 15.53 18.68 18.52
C SER A 498 15.37 17.95 17.18
N LEU A 499 14.21 17.37 16.87
CA LEU A 499 13.89 16.79 15.56
C LEU A 499 13.09 17.73 14.62
N PHE A 500 12.59 18.87 15.13
CA PHE A 500 12.04 19.97 14.32
C PHE A 500 12.28 21.36 14.96
N PRO A 501 13.48 21.94 14.83
CA PRO A 501 13.72 23.31 15.24
C PRO A 501 13.33 24.30 14.12
N TRP A 502 12.03 24.54 13.93
CA TRP A 502 11.55 25.68 13.11
C TRP A 502 11.10 26.84 14.00
N ARG A 503 12.07 27.42 14.71
CA ARG A 503 11.93 28.76 15.30
C ARG A 503 12.26 29.75 14.19
N TRP A 504 11.25 30.37 13.59
CA TRP A 504 11.45 31.50 12.67
C TRP A 504 11.84 32.75 13.47
N GLU A 505 13.10 32.82 13.88
CA GLU A 505 13.74 34.10 14.19
C GLU A 505 14.13 34.76 12.86
N SER A 506 13.40 35.82 12.54
CA SER A 506 13.68 36.69 11.40
C SER A 506 15.04 37.39 11.58
N SER A 507 16.07 36.86 10.94
CA SER A 507 17.38 37.51 10.86
C SER A 507 17.36 38.62 9.79
N PRO A 508 17.68 39.87 10.14
CA PRO A 508 17.78 40.97 9.17
C PRO A 508 19.03 40.84 8.29
N LEU A 509 19.04 41.61 7.21
CA LEU A 509 20.09 41.63 6.18
C LEU A 509 21.50 41.88 6.74
N LEU A 510 22.48 41.19 6.16
CA LEU A 510 23.91 41.38 6.41
C LEU A 510 24.37 42.79 6.03
N LEU A 511 25.01 43.49 6.97
CA LEU A 511 25.85 44.65 6.68
C LEU A 511 27.05 44.71 7.65
N SER A 512 28.22 44.32 7.12
CA SER A 512 29.58 44.78 7.44
C SER A 512 30.19 44.74 8.87
N SER A 513 31.51 44.54 8.86
CA SER A 513 32.54 45.01 9.83
C SER A 513 32.70 44.35 11.22
N SER A 514 33.61 43.37 11.27
CA SER A 514 34.90 43.40 12.01
C SER A 514 35.02 43.83 13.50
N THR A 515 35.96 43.16 14.18
CA THR A 515 36.74 43.53 15.41
C THR A 515 36.30 43.03 16.80
N THR A 516 37.05 42.02 17.28
CA THR A 516 37.89 41.98 18.52
C THR A 516 37.29 42.16 19.94
N SER A 517 37.99 41.55 20.91
CA SER A 517 37.90 41.66 22.40
C SER A 517 36.75 40.91 23.08
N LEU A 518 37.02 39.90 23.93
CA LEU A 518 37.54 39.95 25.32
C LEU A 518 36.61 40.66 26.30
N LEU A 519 36.01 39.90 27.23
CA LEU A 519 35.92 40.28 28.65
C LEU A 519 35.55 39.07 29.53
N GLN A 520 36.25 38.95 30.66
CA GLN A 520 35.95 37.98 31.71
C GLN A 520 34.86 38.54 32.64
N PHE A 521 34.09 37.66 33.28
CA PHE A 521 33.65 37.91 34.66
C PHE A 521 33.70 36.62 35.47
N SER A 522 34.26 36.72 36.67
CA SER A 522 34.56 35.60 37.56
C SER A 522 34.34 35.97 39.01
N SER A 523 33.65 35.11 39.77
CA SER A 523 33.85 34.83 41.21
C SER A 523 32.99 33.59 41.56
N PHE A 524 33.48 32.50 42.16
CA PHE A 524 34.01 32.33 43.53
C PHE A 524 32.99 32.75 44.62
N ALA A 525 32.68 32.00 45.69
CA ALA A 525 33.10 30.66 46.14
C ALA A 525 31.97 30.06 47.06
N LEU A 526 32.09 29.01 47.91
CA LEU A 526 33.22 28.19 48.40
C LEU A 526 32.71 26.75 48.78
N MET A 527 33.50 26.00 49.56
CA MET A 527 33.28 24.61 49.99
C MET A 527 32.51 24.46 51.32
N THR A 528 31.95 23.26 51.55
CA THR A 528 32.35 22.44 52.72
C THR A 528 32.05 20.95 52.47
N SER A 529 32.92 20.06 52.97
CA SER A 529 32.77 18.60 52.83
C SER A 529 32.44 17.97 54.18
N PHE A 530 31.65 16.91 54.21
CA PHE A 530 31.65 15.98 55.34
C PHE A 530 31.58 14.51 54.89
N ARG A 531 32.42 13.67 55.51
CA ARG A 531 32.51 12.22 55.26
C ARG A 531 31.37 11.49 55.98
N GLY A 532 30.86 10.42 55.35
CA GLY A 532 29.81 9.56 55.94
C GLY A 532 29.87 8.10 55.45
N THR A 533 30.60 7.27 56.19
CA THR A 533 30.73 5.80 56.04
C THR A 533 29.48 5.03 55.60
N LYS A 534 29.59 4.24 54.51
CA LYS A 534 28.67 3.12 54.22
C LYS A 534 29.18 1.83 54.87
N ARG A 535 28.53 1.35 55.94
CA ARG A 535 28.69 -0.03 56.44
C ARG A 535 27.79 -0.98 55.65
N ARG A 536 28.32 -2.15 55.26
CA ARG A 536 27.51 -3.32 54.91
C ARG A 536 26.94 -3.92 56.20
N VAL A 537 25.67 -4.34 56.16
CA VAL A 537 25.15 -5.38 57.04
C VAL A 537 24.31 -6.34 56.20
N THR A 538 24.63 -7.63 56.30
CA THR A 538 23.88 -8.74 55.70
C THR A 538 23.26 -9.56 56.82
N THR A 539 21.95 -9.80 56.81
CA THR A 539 21.31 -10.82 57.65
C THR A 539 20.07 -11.42 57.00
N LYS A 540 19.67 -12.60 57.50
CA LYS A 540 18.85 -13.60 56.80
C LYS A 540 17.34 -13.51 57.07
N ALA A 541 16.61 -14.15 56.16
CA ALA A 541 15.24 -14.68 56.20
C ALA A 541 14.59 -14.98 57.57
N SER A 542 13.25 -14.84 57.63
CA SER A 542 12.32 -15.94 57.98
C SER A 542 10.84 -15.51 57.83
N ARG A 543 9.93 -16.50 57.79
CA ARG A 543 8.45 -16.33 57.71
C ARG A 543 7.84 -16.31 59.12
N LEU A 544 6.66 -15.67 59.30
CA LEU A 544 5.38 -16.26 59.78
C LEU A 544 4.48 -15.30 60.59
N GLN A 545 3.19 -15.26 60.21
CA GLN A 545 1.98 -15.14 61.08
C GLN A 545 1.77 -13.81 61.90
N HIS A 546 0.56 -13.43 62.35
CA HIS A 546 -0.72 -14.15 62.55
C HIS A 546 -1.96 -13.23 62.61
N ARG A 547 -3.15 -13.84 62.87
CA ARG A 547 -4.51 -13.29 63.18
C ARG A 547 -5.39 -12.85 61.98
N ARG A 548 -6.69 -13.22 61.88
CA ARG A 548 -7.66 -13.84 62.84
C ARG A 548 -8.65 -14.81 62.13
N GLN A 549 -9.27 -15.69 62.93
CA GLN A 549 -10.44 -16.57 62.66
C GLN A 549 -11.56 -16.20 63.69
N PRO A 550 -12.76 -16.84 63.75
CA PRO A 550 -13.54 -17.62 62.77
C PRO A 550 -15.06 -17.27 62.71
N ARG A 551 -15.82 -17.93 61.82
CA ARG A 551 -17.28 -18.26 61.84
C ARG A 551 -17.54 -19.10 60.56
N SER A 552 -18.43 -20.08 60.42
CA SER A 552 -19.13 -21.08 61.24
C SER A 552 -20.21 -21.68 60.30
N GLU A 553 -20.48 -23.00 60.37
CA GLU A 553 -21.61 -23.72 59.72
C GLU A 553 -21.58 -23.87 58.18
N ARG A 554 -22.33 -24.80 57.53
CA ARG A 554 -22.50 -26.28 57.61
C ARG A 554 -23.50 -26.67 56.47
N LEU A 555 -23.38 -27.91 55.96
CA LEU A 555 -24.46 -28.74 55.32
C LEU A 555 -24.86 -28.60 53.82
N ASN A 556 -24.36 -29.58 53.03
CA ASN A 556 -25.10 -30.67 52.33
C ASN A 556 -25.82 -30.56 50.96
N ARG A 557 -25.54 -31.60 50.13
CA ARG A 557 -26.30 -32.20 48.98
C ARG A 557 -26.39 -31.37 47.68
N GLY A 558 -26.38 -31.96 46.47
CA GLY A 558 -26.12 -33.36 46.03
C GLY A 558 -26.59 -33.62 44.57
N GLY A 559 -26.03 -34.63 43.88
CA GLY A 559 -26.42 -35.10 42.52
C GLY A 559 -25.78 -34.31 41.34
N GLU A 560 -25.49 -34.88 40.16
CA GLU A 560 -25.57 -36.27 39.63
C GLU A 560 -24.40 -36.57 38.65
N GLU A 561 -24.38 -37.77 38.06
CA GLU A 561 -23.25 -38.45 37.40
C GLU A 561 -23.12 -38.21 35.85
N PRO A 562 -22.62 -39.15 35.00
CA PRO A 562 -21.18 -39.30 34.68
C PRO A 562 -20.86 -39.36 33.17
N ALA A 563 -19.56 -39.34 32.84
CA ALA A 563 -18.98 -40.22 31.80
C ALA A 563 -17.44 -40.26 31.92
N ALA A 564 -16.88 -41.42 32.22
CA ALA A 564 -15.43 -41.65 32.22
C ALA A 564 -15.08 -42.77 31.25
N LEU A 565 -14.01 -42.58 30.48
CA LEU A 565 -13.29 -43.67 29.83
C LEU A 565 -11.80 -43.52 30.16
N THR A 566 -11.36 -44.34 31.11
CA THR A 566 -9.97 -44.49 31.53
C THR A 566 -9.15 -45.24 30.49
N LEU A 567 -7.91 -44.80 30.27
CA LEU A 567 -6.77 -45.71 30.12
C LEU A 567 -5.54 -45.04 30.75
N THR A 568 -4.92 -45.75 31.70
CA THR A 568 -3.63 -45.40 32.30
C THR A 568 -2.48 -45.74 31.36
N TRP A 569 -1.26 -45.25 31.62
CA TRP A 569 -0.01 -46.04 31.63
C TRP A 569 1.21 -45.15 31.98
N GLY A 570 2.21 -45.75 32.66
CA GLY A 570 3.65 -45.49 32.45
C GLY A 570 4.27 -44.15 32.86
N ARG A 571 5.26 -44.20 33.78
CA ARG A 571 6.38 -43.25 33.84
C ARG A 571 7.23 -43.43 32.56
N ASP A 572 7.88 -42.44 31.95
CA ASP A 572 9.01 -41.65 32.47
C ASP A 572 9.37 -40.47 31.53
N HIS A 573 10.14 -39.52 32.06
CA HIS A 573 10.97 -38.50 31.39
C HIS A 573 10.75 -38.14 29.91
N CYS A 574 10.38 -36.86 29.67
CA CYS A 574 10.60 -36.22 28.37
C CYS A 574 11.21 -34.82 28.52
N SER A 575 12.48 -34.70 28.14
CA SER A 575 13.20 -33.43 27.95
C SER A 575 13.55 -33.28 26.47
N TYR A 576 13.20 -32.15 25.88
CA TYR A 576 13.66 -31.59 24.60
C TYR A 576 14.50 -32.47 23.66
N LEU A 577 13.96 -32.77 22.48
CA LEU A 577 14.73 -33.25 21.33
C LEU A 577 14.32 -32.50 20.06
N VAL A 578 15.24 -31.68 19.55
CA VAL A 578 15.17 -31.06 18.22
C VAL A 578 15.92 -31.97 17.24
N SER A 579 15.28 -32.31 16.12
CA SER A 579 15.88 -33.08 15.02
C SER A 579 17.05 -32.29 14.37
N ARG A 580 18.27 -32.84 14.17
CA ARG A 580 18.68 -33.89 13.18
C ARG A 580 18.43 -33.45 11.71
N LEU A 581 19.24 -33.68 10.68
CA LEU A 581 20.49 -34.43 10.33
C LEU A 581 21.13 -33.69 9.11
N SER A 582 22.35 -33.90 8.57
CA SER A 582 23.58 -34.64 8.93
C SER A 582 24.77 -34.09 8.10
N LEU A 583 26.01 -34.56 8.35
CA LEU A 583 27.15 -34.44 7.43
C LEU A 583 28.13 -35.60 7.70
N GLU A 584 28.34 -36.54 6.77
CA GLU A 584 29.61 -37.29 6.60
C GLU A 584 29.63 -38.33 5.46
N LYS A 585 30.85 -38.59 4.97
CA LYS A 585 31.38 -39.78 4.23
C LYS A 585 30.99 -39.99 2.76
N PHE A 586 31.98 -39.71 1.91
CA PHE A 586 32.31 -40.49 0.71
C PHE A 586 33.77 -40.96 0.80
N VAL A 587 34.08 -42.17 0.31
CA VAL A 587 35.40 -42.81 0.46
C VAL A 587 35.84 -43.42 -0.88
N SER A 588 37.13 -43.24 -1.19
CA SER A 588 37.97 -44.05 -2.10
C SER A 588 37.61 -44.17 -3.59
N SER A 589 38.44 -43.55 -4.43
CA SER A 589 39.28 -44.32 -5.38
C SER A 589 40.59 -43.57 -5.71
N ARG A 590 41.71 -44.29 -5.79
CA ARG A 590 43.01 -43.83 -6.31
C ARG A 590 43.59 -44.96 -7.17
N GLY A 591 44.13 -44.62 -8.34
CA GLY A 591 45.03 -45.50 -9.10
C GLY A 591 44.99 -45.27 -10.62
N GLY A 592 46.17 -45.17 -11.25
CA GLY A 592 46.33 -45.27 -12.72
C GLY A 592 46.89 -44.01 -13.40
N MET A 593 48.10 -44.13 -13.96
CA MET A 593 48.74 -43.21 -14.93
C MET A 593 47.98 -43.25 -16.29
N GLU A 594 48.03 -42.29 -17.22
CA GLU A 594 49.21 -41.78 -17.96
C GLU A 594 48.93 -40.43 -18.70
N ASN A 595 50.02 -39.68 -18.96
CA ASN A 595 50.32 -38.74 -20.08
C ASN A 595 49.15 -38.11 -20.90
N THR A 596 49.01 -36.79 -21.07
CA THR A 596 49.97 -35.89 -21.76
C THR A 596 49.71 -34.37 -21.54
N LEU A 597 50.78 -33.58 -21.65
CA LEU A 597 50.92 -32.16 -22.07
C LEU A 597 49.66 -31.27 -22.27
N ASP A 598 49.58 -30.11 -21.61
CA ASP A 598 50.04 -28.83 -22.21
C ASP A 598 50.25 -27.69 -21.16
N MET A 599 50.89 -26.58 -21.56
CA MET A 599 51.39 -25.49 -20.70
C MET A 599 50.36 -24.38 -20.37
N GLY A 600 50.52 -23.69 -19.21
CA GLY A 600 49.72 -22.47 -18.98
C GLY A 600 49.78 -21.69 -17.65
N LYS A 601 50.97 -21.37 -17.10
CA LYS A 601 51.23 -20.29 -16.09
C LYS A 601 50.07 -19.75 -15.21
N ARG A 602 50.12 -20.01 -13.90
CA ARG A 602 50.06 -18.97 -12.82
C ARG A 602 50.37 -19.58 -11.44
N GLN A 603 51.28 -18.94 -10.70
CA GLN A 603 51.68 -19.37 -9.35
C GLN A 603 50.70 -18.90 -8.26
N TRP A 604 50.67 -19.66 -7.17
CA TRP A 604 49.87 -19.44 -5.98
C TRP A 604 50.53 -18.43 -5.03
N LEU A 605 49.72 -17.80 -4.17
CA LEU A 605 50.15 -17.48 -2.81
C LEU A 605 48.96 -17.54 -1.83
N LEU A 606 49.09 -18.43 -0.85
CA LEU A 606 48.12 -18.70 0.20
C LEU A 606 48.49 -17.84 1.42
N VAL A 607 47.56 -17.05 1.98
CA VAL A 607 47.77 -16.38 3.28
C VAL A 607 46.54 -16.53 4.17
N SER A 608 46.77 -17.15 5.33
CA SER A 608 45.80 -17.39 6.39
C SER A 608 45.43 -16.10 7.14
N LEU A 609 44.15 -15.93 7.48
CA LEU A 609 43.68 -14.82 8.32
C LEU A 609 43.15 -15.32 9.65
N LEU A 610 43.98 -15.18 10.69
CA LEU A 610 43.58 -15.23 12.10
C LEU A 610 42.89 -13.91 12.47
N TRP A 611 41.73 -13.99 13.13
CA TRP A 611 41.04 -12.82 13.66
C TRP A 611 41.62 -12.40 15.01
N GLY A 612 42.18 -11.19 15.07
CA GLY A 612 42.62 -10.51 16.29
C GLY A 612 41.91 -9.16 16.44
N THR A 613 41.40 -8.87 17.63
CA THR A 613 40.67 -7.64 17.97
C THR A 613 41.57 -6.39 17.96
N GLY A 614 41.12 -5.27 17.38
CA GLY A 614 41.85 -4.00 17.54
C GLY A 614 41.31 -2.81 16.75
N SER A 615 40.72 -1.85 17.46
CA SER A 615 40.28 -0.53 16.98
C SER A 615 41.34 0.28 16.22
N LYS A 616 40.98 0.92 15.10
CA LYS A 616 41.36 2.34 14.76
C LYS A 616 40.72 2.86 13.47
N LEU A 617 40.81 4.18 13.30
CA LEU A 617 40.15 5.04 12.30
C LEU A 617 40.40 4.60 10.84
N LYS A 618 39.40 4.79 9.98
CA LYS A 618 39.60 4.92 8.53
C LYS A 618 39.61 6.39 8.12
N VAL A 619 40.72 6.84 7.56
CA VAL A 619 40.82 8.08 6.78
C VAL A 619 40.45 7.73 5.33
N LEU A 620 39.55 8.48 4.69
CA LEU A 620 39.32 8.37 3.25
C LEU A 620 40.47 9.03 2.49
N PHE A 621 41.02 8.34 1.50
CA PHE A 621 41.75 8.96 0.40
C PHE A 621 40.87 8.93 -0.85
N VAL A 622 40.70 10.10 -1.46
CA VAL A 622 40.11 10.27 -2.79
C VAL A 622 41.23 10.15 -3.82
N SER A 623 40.99 9.42 -4.91
CA SER A 623 41.81 9.49 -6.14
C SER A 623 40.96 10.08 -7.25
N LYS A 624 41.62 10.81 -8.15
CA LYS A 624 41.06 11.40 -9.37
C LYS A 624 40.54 10.35 -10.34
#